data_AF-A0A5C3MNA9-F1
#
_entry.id   AF-A0A5C3MNA9-F1
#
_cell.length_a   1.000
_cell.length_b   1.000
_cell.length_c   1.000
_cell.angle_alpha   90.00
_cell.angle_beta   90.00
_cell.angle_gamma   90.00
#
_symmetry.space_group_name_H-M   'P 1'
#
loop_
_entity.id
_entity.type
_entity.pdbx_description
1 polymer ?
#
loop_
_entity_poly.entity_id
_entity_poly.type
_entity_poly.pdbx_seq_one_letter_code
_entity_poly.pdbx_strand_id
1 'polypeptide(L)'
;MTSITGYKPDLQTLPKLLSWMNDLDLGWLAVLRGQAWDPAAHTALDVTASTVPAPMSQTERTRLRSLLVTGTERMEEWMEELDTQGEDYTTALERLGLQQGFDDLFVNTFSEIGGLSGIDPEGMTGTC
;
A
#
# COMPACT_ATOMS: atom_id res chain seq x y z
N MET A 1 -22.37 -1.08 -0.54
CA MET A 1 -22.22 -0.84 -2.00
C MET A 1 -21.08 -1.76 -2.39
N THR A 2 -21.30 -2.81 -3.17
CA THR A 2 -20.28 -3.86 -3.34
C THR A 2 -19.05 -3.28 -4.04
N SER A 3 -17.92 -3.19 -3.33
CA SER A 3 -16.72 -2.46 -3.77
C SER A 3 -16.06 -3.06 -5.01
N ILE A 4 -16.40 -4.30 -5.38
CA ILE A 4 -16.08 -4.92 -6.67
C ILE A 4 -17.30 -5.69 -7.18
N THR A 5 -18.09 -5.10 -8.07
CA THR A 5 -19.31 -5.73 -8.58
C THR A 5 -18.98 -7.01 -9.35
N GLY A 6 -19.49 -8.16 -8.88
CA GLY A 6 -19.38 -9.45 -9.57
C GLY A 6 -18.23 -10.36 -9.13
N TYR A 7 -17.34 -9.90 -8.23
CA TYR A 7 -16.26 -10.71 -7.68
C TYR A 7 -16.43 -10.87 -6.17
N LYS A 8 -16.88 -12.05 -5.74
CA LYS A 8 -16.95 -12.38 -4.32
C LYS A 8 -15.55 -12.72 -3.80
N PRO A 9 -15.21 -12.32 -2.57
CA PRO A 9 -13.99 -12.79 -1.94
C PRO A 9 -14.07 -14.31 -1.72
N ASP A 10 -12.96 -14.99 -1.94
CA ASP A 10 -12.84 -16.44 -1.75
C ASP A 10 -11.56 -16.75 -0.98
N LEU A 11 -11.69 -17.54 0.09
CA LEU A 11 -10.61 -17.90 1.00
C LEU A 11 -9.42 -18.55 0.28
N GLN A 12 -9.65 -19.24 -0.84
CA GLN A 12 -8.57 -19.87 -1.61
C GLN A 12 -7.74 -18.87 -2.43
N THR A 13 -8.30 -17.70 -2.72
CA THR A 13 -7.66 -16.66 -3.55
C THR A 13 -7.02 -15.54 -2.73
N LEU A 14 -7.43 -15.36 -1.47
CA LEU A 14 -6.87 -14.33 -0.58
C LEU A 14 -5.34 -14.37 -0.45
N PRO A 15 -4.66 -15.53 -0.35
CA PRO A 15 -3.20 -15.55 -0.31
C PRO A 15 -2.56 -14.97 -1.58
N LYS A 16 -3.18 -15.18 -2.75
CA LYS A 16 -2.70 -14.62 -4.03
C LYS A 16 -2.93 -13.12 -4.10
N LEU A 17 -4.09 -12.66 -3.62
CA LEU A 17 -4.37 -11.23 -3.51
C LEU A 17 -3.36 -10.55 -2.58
N LEU A 18 -3.10 -11.14 -1.42
CA LEU A 18 -2.14 -10.62 -0.44
C LEU A 18 -0.72 -10.53 -1.04
N SER A 19 -0.27 -11.58 -1.74
CA SER A 19 1.01 -11.54 -2.46
C SER A 19 1.06 -10.39 -3.48
N TRP A 20 -0.01 -10.19 -4.25
CA TRP A 20 -0.08 -9.10 -5.21
C TRP A 20 -0.10 -7.72 -4.54
N MET A 21 -0.78 -7.58 -3.40
CA MET A 21 -0.79 -6.35 -2.61
C MET A 21 0.58 -6.00 -2.05
N ASN A 22 1.36 -7.01 -1.63
CA ASN A 22 2.75 -6.81 -1.24
C ASN A 22 3.60 -6.29 -2.40
N ASP A 23 3.42 -6.84 -3.61
CA ASP A 23 4.12 -6.33 -4.79
C ASP A 23 3.73 -4.89 -5.13
N LEU A 24 2.45 -4.55 -4.93
CA LEU A 24 1.96 -3.19 -5.13
C LEU A 24 2.56 -2.21 -4.12
N ASP A 25 2.72 -2.61 -2.85
CA ASP A 25 3.42 -1.82 -1.83
C ASP A 25 4.88 -1.57 -2.21
N LEU A 26 5.60 -2.63 -2.62
CA LEU A 26 6.98 -2.51 -3.07
C LEU A 26 7.12 -1.65 -4.34
N GLY A 27 6.15 -1.74 -5.25
CA GLY A 27 6.09 -0.91 -6.45
C GLY A 27 5.92 0.57 -6.12
N TRP A 28 5.01 0.91 -5.21
CA TRP A 28 4.85 2.29 -4.75
C TRP A 28 6.08 2.81 -4.00
N LEU A 29 6.72 1.96 -3.20
CA LEU A 29 7.99 2.29 -2.56
C LEU A 29 9.08 2.61 -3.59
N ALA A 30 9.19 1.83 -4.67
CA ALA A 30 10.12 2.08 -5.76
C ALA A 30 9.86 3.45 -6.42
N VAL A 31 8.59 3.78 -6.68
CA VAL A 31 8.19 5.09 -7.22
C VAL A 31 8.58 6.23 -6.28
N LEU A 32 8.30 6.10 -4.97
CA LEU A 32 8.64 7.11 -3.98
C LEU A 32 10.15 7.36 -3.88
N ARG A 33 10.96 6.33 -4.11
CA ARG A 33 12.44 6.38 -4.08
C ARG A 33 13.06 6.73 -5.43
N GLY A 34 12.28 6.91 -6.49
CA GLY A 34 12.81 7.17 -7.84
C GLY A 34 13.57 5.99 -8.43
N GLN A 35 13.27 4.76 -7.99
CA GLN A 35 13.86 3.51 -8.47
C GLN A 35 13.09 2.97 -9.68
N ALA A 36 13.75 2.17 -10.51
CA ALA A 36 13.08 1.42 -11.56
C ALA A 36 12.43 0.17 -10.97
N TRP A 37 11.28 -0.25 -11.51
CA TRP A 37 10.62 -1.49 -11.11
C TRP A 37 10.96 -2.61 -12.08
N ASP A 38 11.45 -3.75 -11.57
CA ASP A 38 11.58 -4.98 -12.34
C ASP A 38 10.27 -5.80 -12.23
N PRO A 39 9.47 -5.91 -13.31
CA PRO A 39 8.20 -6.64 -13.28
C PRO A 39 8.36 -8.16 -13.24
N ALA A 40 9.54 -8.71 -13.56
CA ALA A 40 9.79 -10.15 -13.52
C ALA A 40 10.28 -10.58 -12.13
N ALA A 41 11.12 -9.76 -11.50
CA ALA A 41 11.64 -10.03 -10.16
C ALA A 41 10.76 -9.49 -9.03
N HIS A 42 9.82 -8.59 -9.33
CA HIS A 42 9.00 -7.87 -8.35
C HIS A 42 9.86 -7.09 -7.33
N THR A 43 10.91 -6.42 -7.83
CA THR A 43 11.88 -5.70 -7.00
C THR A 43 12.25 -4.34 -7.58
N ALA A 44 12.61 -3.41 -6.70
CA ALA A 44 13.15 -2.12 -7.08
C ALA A 44 14.64 -2.21 -7.46
N LEU A 45 15.04 -1.48 -8.50
CA LEU A 45 16.41 -1.38 -8.99
C LEU A 45 16.86 0.09 -8.98
N ASP A 46 18.05 0.33 -8.44
CA ASP A 46 18.64 1.67 -8.44
C ASP A 46 18.96 2.13 -9.86
N VAL A 47 18.48 3.33 -10.20
CA VAL A 47 18.72 3.93 -11.51
C VAL A 47 20.07 4.63 -11.49
N THR A 48 21.08 4.04 -12.13
CA THR A 48 22.43 4.62 -12.24
C THR A 48 22.55 5.72 -13.32
N ALA A 49 21.43 6.16 -13.89
CA ALA A 49 21.42 7.17 -14.94
C ALA A 49 21.72 8.57 -14.37
N SER A 50 22.36 9.43 -15.16
CA SER A 50 22.69 10.82 -14.79
C SER A 50 21.48 11.73 -14.57
N THR A 51 20.25 11.20 -14.69
CA THR A 51 18.99 11.92 -14.53
C THR A 51 18.13 11.17 -13.53
N VAL A 52 18.25 11.54 -12.27
CA VAL A 52 17.38 11.04 -11.19
C VAL A 52 15.98 11.64 -11.41
N PRO A 53 14.89 10.84 -11.37
CA PRO A 53 13.53 11.37 -11.41
C PRO A 53 13.32 12.43 -10.34
N ALA A 54 12.55 13.47 -10.64
CA ALA A 54 12.20 14.45 -9.63
C ALA A 54 11.42 13.76 -8.49
N PRO A 55 11.76 14.04 -7.22
CA PRO A 55 11.08 13.42 -6.10
C PRO A 55 9.60 13.84 -6.07
N MET A 56 8.73 12.92 -5.64
CA MET A 56 7.30 13.22 -5.50
C MET A 56 7.07 14.35 -4.49
N SER A 57 6.22 15.31 -4.89
CA SER A 57 5.80 16.43 -4.06
C SER A 57 4.96 15.99 -2.86
N GLN A 58 4.89 16.83 -1.83
CA GLN A 58 4.06 16.58 -0.65
C GLN A 58 2.58 16.39 -1.00
N THR A 59 2.08 17.11 -2.00
CA THR A 59 0.70 16.98 -2.50
C THR A 59 0.47 15.60 -3.11
N GLU A 60 1.40 15.09 -3.92
CA GLU A 60 1.29 13.76 -4.51
C GLU A 60 1.38 12.67 -3.45
N ARG A 61 2.27 12.82 -2.47
CA ARG A 61 2.37 11.91 -1.31
C ARG A 61 1.08 11.89 -0.49
N THR A 62 0.49 13.05 -0.23
CA THR A 62 -0.80 13.16 0.47
C THR A 62 -1.93 12.51 -0.32
N ARG A 63 -1.96 12.70 -1.64
CA ARG A 63 -2.95 12.06 -2.52
C ARG A 63 -2.80 10.54 -2.52
N LEU A 64 -1.57 10.03 -2.63
CA LEU A 64 -1.28 8.60 -2.56
C LEU A 64 -1.75 8.02 -1.22
N ARG A 65 -1.41 8.67 -0.10
CA ARG A 65 -1.85 8.25 1.23
C ARG A 65 -3.38 8.12 1.32
N SER A 66 -4.11 9.14 0.86
CA SER A 66 -5.58 9.12 0.86
C SER A 66 -6.13 7.98 0.02
N LEU A 67 -5.56 7.75 -1.17
CA LEU A 67 -5.96 6.67 -2.07
C LEU A 67 -5.75 5.29 -1.44
N LEU A 68 -4.60 5.07 -0.80
CA LEU A 68 -4.29 3.79 -0.17
C LEU A 68 -5.20 3.52 1.05
N VAL A 69 -5.43 4.52 1.90
CA VAL A 69 -6.33 4.38 3.06
C VAL A 69 -7.75 4.03 2.61
N THR A 70 -8.34 4.81 1.70
CA THR A 70 -9.69 4.50 1.18
C THR A 70 -9.74 3.18 0.41
N GLY A 71 -8.65 2.79 -0.24
CA GLY A 71 -8.53 1.49 -0.91
C GLY A 71 -8.58 0.32 0.06
N THR A 72 -7.85 0.41 1.18
CA THR A 72 -7.84 -0.61 2.24
C THR A 72 -9.21 -0.70 2.92
N GLU A 73 -9.85 0.43 3.27
CA GLU A 73 -11.21 0.44 3.84
C GLU A 73 -12.21 -0.31 2.94
N ARG A 74 -12.17 -0.06 1.63
CA ARG A 74 -13.02 -0.76 0.66
C ARG A 74 -12.71 -2.25 0.53
N MET A 75 -11.46 -2.63 0.75
CA MET A 75 -11.05 -4.03 0.74
C MET A 75 -11.56 -4.76 1.98
N GLU A 76 -11.50 -4.13 3.15
CA GLU A 76 -12.10 -4.64 4.39
C GLU A 76 -13.60 -4.85 4.23
N GLU A 77 -14.33 -3.85 3.72
CA GLU A 77 -15.76 -3.98 3.38
C GLU A 77 -16.02 -5.14 2.40
N TRP A 78 -15.13 -5.35 1.42
CA TRP A 78 -15.25 -6.47 0.48
C TRP A 78 -14.99 -7.81 1.17
N MET A 79 -14.06 -7.89 2.13
CA MET A 79 -13.77 -9.11 2.89
C MET A 79 -14.90 -9.50 3.85
N GLU A 80 -15.75 -8.56 4.29
CA GLU A 80 -16.97 -8.88 5.05
C GLU A 80 -17.93 -9.82 4.28
N GLU A 81 -17.83 -9.88 2.95
CA GLU A 81 -18.63 -10.77 2.11
C GLU A 81 -18.07 -12.21 2.01
N LEU A 82 -17.00 -12.54 2.75
CA LEU A 82 -16.41 -13.88 2.78
C LEU A 82 -17.39 -14.93 3.29
N ASP A 83 -17.43 -16.09 2.62
CA ASP A 83 -18.12 -17.27 3.13
C ASP A 83 -17.28 -17.94 4.22
N THR A 84 -17.46 -17.46 5.44
CA THR A 84 -16.75 -17.91 6.65
C THR A 84 -17.49 -19.00 7.41
N GLN A 85 -18.56 -19.57 6.85
CA GLN A 85 -19.41 -20.57 7.51
C GLN A 85 -19.98 -20.12 8.86
N GLY A 86 -20.17 -18.82 9.05
CA GLY A 86 -20.76 -18.22 10.26
C GLY A 86 -19.76 -17.67 11.27
N GLU A 87 -18.46 -17.70 10.98
CA GLU A 87 -17.41 -17.05 11.77
C GLU A 87 -17.19 -15.59 11.31
N ASP A 88 -16.57 -14.75 12.14
CA ASP A 88 -16.11 -13.43 11.70
C ASP A 88 -14.94 -13.57 10.71
N TYR A 89 -14.85 -12.67 9.72
CA TYR A 89 -13.80 -12.76 8.69
C TYR A 89 -12.40 -12.60 9.28
N THR A 90 -12.22 -11.82 10.35
CA THR A 90 -10.92 -11.68 11.03
C THR A 90 -10.48 -13.00 11.65
N THR A 91 -11.40 -13.72 12.29
CA THR A 91 -11.16 -15.07 12.85
C THR A 91 -10.84 -16.08 11.74
N ALA A 92 -11.52 -15.99 10.60
CA ALA A 92 -11.23 -16.84 9.45
C ALA A 92 -9.84 -16.56 8.86
N LEU A 93 -9.42 -15.29 8.79
CA LEU A 93 -8.08 -14.88 8.35
C LEU A 93 -6.99 -15.32 9.33
N GLU A 94 -7.23 -15.19 10.64
CA GLU A 94 -6.34 -15.68 11.71
C GLU A 94 -6.06 -17.17 11.58
N ARG A 95 -7.11 -17.97 11.40
CA ARG A 95 -7.00 -19.42 11.23
C ARG A 95 -6.17 -19.81 9.99
N LEU A 96 -6.18 -18.98 8.96
CA LEU A 96 -5.41 -19.17 7.74
C LEU A 96 -4.01 -18.54 7.80
N GLY A 97 -3.67 -17.84 8.88
CA GLY A 97 -2.40 -17.12 9.02
C GLY A 97 -2.25 -15.93 8.08
N LEU A 98 -3.36 -15.35 7.63
CA LEU A 98 -3.38 -14.26 6.65
C LEU A 98 -3.61 -12.89 7.27
N GLN A 99 -4.16 -12.82 8.49
CA GLN A 99 -4.54 -11.58 9.16
C GLN A 99 -3.37 -10.57 9.19
N GLN A 100 -2.20 -11.00 9.68
CA GLN A 100 -1.04 -10.12 9.75
C GLN A 100 -0.68 -9.50 8.39
N GLY A 101 -0.80 -10.26 7.29
CA GLY A 101 -0.50 -9.69 5.97
C GLY A 101 -1.48 -8.60 5.54
N PHE A 102 -2.76 -8.73 5.92
CA PHE A 102 -3.76 -7.70 5.68
C PHE A 102 -3.56 -6.48 6.60
N ASP A 103 -3.13 -6.70 7.85
CA ASP A 103 -2.78 -5.62 8.79
C ASP A 103 -1.53 -4.84 8.33
N ASP A 104 -0.56 -5.53 7.73
CA ASP A 104 0.71 -4.98 7.25
C ASP A 104 0.60 -4.38 5.82
N LEU A 105 -0.61 -4.24 5.27
CA LEU A 105 -0.81 -3.66 3.94
C LEU A 105 -0.23 -2.25 3.84
N PHE A 106 0.60 -2.05 2.81
CA PHE A 106 1.25 -0.77 2.51
C PHE A 106 2.15 -0.22 3.62
N VAL A 107 2.60 -1.05 4.57
CA VAL A 107 3.45 -0.61 5.70
C VAL A 107 4.72 0.09 5.21
N ASN A 108 5.33 -0.38 4.12
CA ASN A 108 6.56 0.21 3.58
C ASN A 108 6.27 1.59 2.96
N THR A 109 5.22 1.68 2.13
CA THR A 109 4.79 2.92 1.51
C THR A 109 4.37 3.96 2.56
N PHE A 110 3.60 3.58 3.58
CA PHE A 110 3.22 4.49 4.65
C PHE A 110 4.41 4.94 5.50
N SER A 111 5.37 4.07 5.76
CA SER A 111 6.61 4.44 6.46
C SER A 111 7.41 5.48 5.67
N GLU A 112 7.51 5.31 4.34
CA GLU A 112 8.22 6.24 3.46
C GLU A 112 7.49 7.60 3.33
N ILE A 113 6.14 7.59 3.29
CA ILE A 113 5.34 8.81 3.26
C ILE A 113 5.37 9.53 4.63
N GLY A 114 5.28 8.77 5.72
CA GLY A 114 5.25 9.25 7.11
C GLY A 114 6.60 9.70 7.66
N GLY A 115 7.71 9.27 7.05
CA GLY A 115 9.07 9.75 7.35
C GLY A 115 9.29 11.24 7.10
N LEU A 116 8.33 11.96 6.50
CA LEU A 116 8.36 13.41 6.29
C LEU A 116 7.65 14.24 7.39
N SER A 117 7.49 13.73 8.61
CA SER A 117 7.16 14.59 9.77
C SER A 117 8.39 15.34 10.34
N GLY A 118 9.46 15.46 9.56
CA GLY A 118 10.62 16.30 9.83
C GLY A 118 10.75 17.43 8.80
N ILE A 119 9.66 18.15 8.50
CA ILE A 119 9.78 19.50 7.98
C ILE A 119 9.81 20.39 9.22
N ASP A 120 11.01 20.61 9.76
CA ASP A 120 11.25 21.65 10.75
C ASP A 120 10.62 22.98 10.27
N PRO A 121 9.80 23.66 11.09
CA PRO A 121 9.35 25.01 10.79
C PRO A 121 10.48 26.06 10.87
N GLU A 122 11.75 25.69 11.02
CA GLU A 122 12.91 26.59 11.06
C GLU A 122 13.38 27.10 9.67
N GLY A 123 12.49 27.12 8.67
CA GLY A 123 12.76 27.69 7.34
C GLY A 123 12.14 29.06 7.07
N MET A 124 11.36 29.62 8.01
CA MET A 124 10.71 30.94 7.85
C MET A 124 11.28 31.99 8.82
N THR A 125 12.60 32.12 8.89
CA THR A 125 13.26 33.30 9.45
C THR A 125 14.34 33.77 8.48
N GLY A 126 13.94 34.63 7.55
CA GLY A 126 14.89 35.44 6.81
C GLY A 126 14.58 35.53 5.32
N THR A 127 13.79 36.53 4.95
CA THR A 127 14.22 37.57 3.99
C THR A 127 13.18 38.67 3.90
N CYS A 128 13.65 39.88 4.22
CA CYS A 128 13.12 41.22 3.93
C CYS A 128 11.95 41.74 4.78
#